data_AF-A0A655UPM2-F1
#
_entry.id   AF-A0A655UPM2-F1
#
_cell.length_a   1.000
_cell.length_b   1.000
_cell.length_c   1.000
_cell.angle_alpha   90.00
_cell.angle_beta   90.00
_cell.angle_gamma   90.00
#
_symmetry.space_group_name_H-M   'P 1'
#
loop_
_entity.id
_entity.type
_entity.pdbx_description
1 polymer ?
#
loop_
_entity_poly.entity_id
_entity_poly.type
_entity_poly.pdbx_seq_one_letter_code
_entity_poly.pdbx_strand_id
1 'polypeptide(L)'
;MHAIATAKHPMIRFIGHPEIEANLPFFGAWLHKLPEWIAQGKQPYLMIHTPDNDFAPQLAVQLYQQLQQAIALPDLAPFPATPEQPQLSMF
;
A
#
# COMPACT_ATOMS: atom_id res chain seq x y z
N MET A 1 -4.78 9.84 13.94
CA MET A 1 -5.60 10.56 12.94
C MET A 1 -6.93 9.82 12.81
N HIS A 2 -8.07 10.52 12.70
CA HIS A 2 -9.39 9.90 12.54
C HIS A 2 -9.87 10.05 11.09
N ALA A 3 -9.52 9.09 10.22
CA ALA A 3 -9.99 9.10 8.83
C ALA A 3 -11.45 8.65 8.76
N ILE A 4 -12.26 9.27 7.91
CA ILE A 4 -13.66 8.89 7.66
C ILE A 4 -13.82 8.58 6.18
N ALA A 5 -14.34 7.38 5.86
CA ALA A 5 -14.64 6.98 4.49
C ALA A 5 -16.07 7.39 4.12
N THR A 6 -16.19 8.37 3.22
CA THR A 6 -17.49 8.85 2.70
C THR A 6 -18.02 8.00 1.55
N ALA A 7 -17.13 7.31 0.83
CA ALA A 7 -17.49 6.43 -0.29
C ALA A 7 -17.52 4.94 0.11
N LYS A 8 -18.08 4.11 -0.77
CA LYS A 8 -17.94 2.63 -0.71
C LYS A 8 -16.54 2.18 -1.10
N HIS A 9 -15.90 2.91 -2.01
CA HIS A 9 -14.55 2.66 -2.50
C HIS A 9 -13.64 3.85 -2.15
N PRO A 10 -13.21 4.01 -0.89
CA PRO A 10 -12.36 5.13 -0.50
C PRO A 10 -10.97 5.00 -1.14
N MET A 11 -10.41 6.11 -1.59
CA MET A 11 -9.05 6.16 -2.13
C MET A 11 -8.10 6.76 -1.11
N ILE A 12 -6.95 6.12 -0.92
CA ILE A 12 -5.91 6.52 0.02
C ILE A 12 -4.62 6.67 -0.76
N ARG A 13 -3.98 7.83 -0.63
CA ARG A 13 -2.62 8.05 -1.13
C ARG A 13 -1.69 8.11 0.07
N PHE A 14 -0.84 7.11 0.22
CA PHE A 14 0.19 7.08 1.24
C PHE A 14 1.51 7.54 0.62
N ILE A 15 2.06 8.63 1.15
CA ILE A 15 3.37 9.14 0.76
C ILE A 15 4.37 8.61 1.78
N GLY A 16 5.15 7.63 1.36
CA GLY A 16 6.14 6.98 2.18
C GLY A 16 7.46 7.76 2.28
N HIS A 17 8.21 7.47 3.33
CA HIS A 17 9.59 7.90 3.50
C HIS A 17 10.53 7.13 2.54
N PRO A 18 11.65 7.73 2.07
CA PRO A 18 12.63 7.05 1.22
C PRO A 18 13.22 5.78 1.86
N GLU A 19 13.44 5.82 3.18
CA GLU A 19 13.86 4.65 3.96
C GLU A 19 12.66 3.74 4.25
N ILE A 20 12.73 2.51 3.77
CA ILE A 20 11.62 1.55 3.82
C ILE A 20 11.22 1.25 5.28
N GLU A 21 12.19 0.97 6.16
CA GLU A 21 11.92 0.59 7.56
C GLU A 21 11.23 1.71 8.34
N ALA A 22 11.45 2.97 7.97
CA ALA A 22 10.85 4.12 8.63
C ALA A 22 9.33 4.25 8.39
N ASN A 23 8.77 3.54 7.39
CA ASN A 23 7.37 3.72 6.98
C ASN A 23 6.34 3.05 7.90
N LEU A 24 6.71 1.96 8.56
CA LEU A 24 5.76 1.15 9.33
C LEU A 24 5.10 1.94 10.49
N PRO A 25 5.85 2.73 11.29
CA PRO A 25 5.24 3.59 12.31
C PRO A 25 4.24 4.60 11.73
N PHE A 26 4.54 5.20 10.56
CA PHE A 26 3.64 6.14 9.91
C PHE A 26 2.40 5.46 9.33
N PHE A 27 2.52 4.18 8.93
CA PHE A 27 1.41 3.40 8.41
C PHE A 27 0.53 2.79 9.52
N GLY A 28 0.97 2.80 10.78
CA GLY A 28 0.26 2.16 11.89
C GLY A 28 -1.21 2.53 12.02
N ALA A 29 -1.57 3.80 11.82
CA ALA A 29 -2.98 4.23 11.85
C ALA A 29 -3.84 3.53 10.78
N TRP A 30 -3.27 3.24 9.62
CA TRP A 30 -3.94 2.55 8.51
C TRP A 30 -4.04 1.04 8.75
N LEU A 31 -3.09 0.44 9.47
CA LEU A 31 -3.18 -0.97 9.90
C LEU A 31 -4.41 -1.25 10.76
N HIS A 32 -4.91 -0.24 11.50
CA HIS A 32 -6.17 -0.36 12.23
C HIS A 32 -7.38 0.02 11.36
N LYS A 33 -7.26 1.10 10.58
CA LYS A 33 -8.41 1.68 9.86
C LYS A 33 -8.88 0.86 8.67
N LEU A 34 -7.94 0.29 7.90
CA LEU A 34 -8.27 -0.50 6.72
C LEU A 34 -9.09 -1.75 7.07
N PRO A 35 -8.69 -2.56 8.08
CA PRO A 35 -9.54 -3.64 8.61
C PRO A 35 -10.95 -3.21 8.99
N GLU A 36 -11.09 -2.11 9.74
CA GLU A 36 -12.42 -1.61 10.13
C GLU A 36 -13.29 -1.29 8.92
N TRP A 37 -12.73 -0.62 7.91
CA TRP A 37 -13.47 -0.28 6.69
C TRP A 37 -13.84 -1.51 5.87
N ILE A 38 -12.94 -2.49 5.76
CA ILE A 38 -13.21 -3.75 5.06
C ILE A 38 -14.31 -4.53 5.77
N ALA A 39 -14.29 -4.60 7.12
CA ALA A 39 -15.35 -5.22 7.90
C ALA A 39 -16.72 -4.52 7.74
N GLN A 40 -16.71 -3.22 7.44
CA GLN A 40 -17.91 -2.44 7.09
C GLN A 40 -18.37 -2.62 5.62
N GLY A 41 -17.75 -3.54 4.87
CA GLY A 41 -18.08 -3.81 3.47
C GLY A 41 -17.54 -2.77 2.49
N LYS A 42 -16.56 -1.95 2.89
CA LYS A 42 -15.87 -1.03 1.98
C LYS A 42 -14.74 -1.73 1.24
N GLN A 43 -14.38 -1.18 0.08
CA GLN A 43 -13.30 -1.67 -0.76
C GLN A 43 -12.28 -0.54 -1.00
N PRO A 44 -11.33 -0.32 -0.06
CA PRO A 44 -10.36 0.76 -0.16
C PRO A 44 -9.36 0.52 -1.31
N TYR A 45 -9.02 1.59 -2.02
CA TYR A 45 -7.87 1.64 -2.93
C TYR A 45 -6.70 2.33 -2.22
N LEU A 46 -5.60 1.62 -2.03
CA LEU A 46 -4.38 2.16 -1.41
C LEU A 46 -3.29 2.34 -2.47
N MET A 47 -2.90 3.59 -2.71
CA MET A 47 -1.81 3.97 -3.62
C MET A 47 -0.59 4.38 -2.79
N ILE A 48 0.55 3.73 -3.06
CA ILE A 48 1.82 3.98 -2.37
C ILE A 48 2.75 4.76 -3.30
N HIS A 49 3.37 5.83 -2.79
CA HIS A 49 4.35 6.65 -3.51
C HIS A 49 5.48 7.02 -2.55
N THR A 50 6.72 7.02 -3.01
CA THR A 50 7.88 7.60 -2.29
C THR A 50 8.40 8.80 -3.09
N PRO A 51 9.20 9.72 -2.52
CA PRO A 51 9.66 10.92 -3.22
C PRO A 51 10.27 10.66 -4.60
N ASP A 52 11.13 9.63 -4.70
CA ASP A 52 11.77 9.22 -5.96
C ASP A 52 11.09 8.03 -6.64
N ASN A 53 10.09 7.44 -5.98
CA ASN A 53 9.26 6.33 -6.47
C ASN A 53 9.95 4.98 -6.73
N ASP A 54 11.27 4.92 -6.68
CA ASP A 54 12.06 3.70 -6.93
C ASP A 54 11.65 2.52 -6.04
N PHE A 55 11.41 2.79 -4.75
CA PHE A 55 11.08 1.78 -3.75
C PHE A 55 9.57 1.66 -3.45
N ALA A 56 8.72 2.41 -4.17
CA ALA A 56 7.28 2.38 -3.94
C ALA A 56 6.66 0.97 -4.10
N PRO A 57 7.05 0.15 -5.09
CA PRO A 57 6.55 -1.22 -5.21
C PRO A 57 6.93 -2.11 -4.03
N GLN A 58 8.17 -2.05 -3.56
CA GLN A 58 8.70 -2.83 -2.44
C GLN A 58 7.99 -2.44 -1.15
N LEU A 59 7.80 -1.13 -0.94
CA LEU A 59 7.04 -0.62 0.20
C LEU A 59 5.57 -1.08 0.14
N ALA A 60 4.95 -1.07 -1.03
CA ALA A 60 3.57 -1.55 -1.19
C ALA A 60 3.42 -3.03 -0.82
N VAL A 61 4.35 -3.88 -1.26
CA VAL A 61 4.37 -5.31 -0.89
C VAL A 61 4.53 -5.48 0.62
N GLN A 62 5.48 -4.78 1.25
CA GLN A 62 5.67 -4.88 2.69
C GLN A 62 4.44 -4.44 3.48
N LEU A 63 3.85 -3.28 3.15
CA LEU A 63 2.66 -2.80 3.85
C LEU A 63 1.45 -3.73 3.64
N TYR A 64 1.32 -4.34 2.46
CA TYR A 64 0.30 -5.35 2.20
C TYR A 64 0.50 -6.61 3.07
N GLN A 65 1.73 -7.10 3.20
CA GLN A 65 2.05 -8.24 4.07
C GLN A 65 1.75 -7.92 5.54
N GLN A 66 2.01 -6.69 5.99
CA GLN A 66 1.63 -6.26 7.35
C GLN A 66 0.11 -6.22 7.53
N LEU A 67 -0.65 -5.81 6.51
CA LEU A 67 -2.11 -5.89 6.53
C LEU A 67 -2.63 -7.33 6.53
N GLN A 68 -2.00 -8.24 5.79
CA GLN A 68 -2.32 -9.68 5.80
C GLN A 68 -2.17 -10.32 7.19
N GLN A 69 -1.30 -9.78 8.05
CA GLN A 69 -1.18 -10.24 9.43
C GLN A 69 -2.36 -9.81 10.31
N ALA A 70 -3.02 -8.70 9.96
CA ALA A 70 -4.15 -8.15 10.72
C ALA A 70 -5.51 -8.65 10.21
N ILE A 71 -5.64 -8.94 8.91
CA ILE A 71 -6.89 -9.37 8.27
C ILE A 71 -6.64 -10.38 7.15
N ALA A 72 -7.62 -11.25 6.92
CA ALA A 72 -7.58 -12.20 5.81
C ALA A 72 -7.67 -11.45 4.46
N LEU A 73 -6.54 -11.38 3.76
CA LEU A 73 -6.43 -10.83 2.41
C LEU A 73 -5.80 -11.89 1.49
N PRO A 74 -6.21 -11.93 0.21
CA PRO A 74 -5.63 -12.85 -0.76
C PRO A 74 -4.14 -12.59 -0.94
N ASP A 75 -3.38 -13.58 -1.39
CA ASP A 75 -1.99 -13.35 -1.76
C ASP A 75 -1.90 -12.43 -2.98
N LEU A 76 -0.85 -11.61 -3.00
CA LEU A 76 -0.54 -10.79 -4.17
C LEU A 76 -0.17 -11.70 -5.35
N ALA A 77 -0.60 -11.28 -6.54
CA ALA A 77 -0.07 -11.87 -7.76
C ALA A 77 1.46 -11.69 -7.83
N PRO A 78 2.18 -12.60 -8.51
CA PRO A 78 3.61 -12.44 -8.75
C PRO A 78 3.92 -11.06 -9.33
N PHE A 79 5.03 -10.45 -8.90
CA PHE A 79 5.42 -9.15 -9.40
C PHE A 79 5.61 -9.22 -10.93
N PRO A 80 4.96 -8.35 -11.72
CA PRO A 80 4.92 -8.51 -13.17
C PRO A 80 6.24 -8.15 -13.85
N ALA A 81 7.14 -7.43 -13.17
CA ALA A 81 8.44 -7.09 -13.76
C ALA A 81 9.40 -8.28 -13.66
N THR A 82 9.84 -8.77 -14.81
CA THR A 82 10.98 -9.68 -14.91
C THR A 82 12.29 -8.87 -14.93
N PRO A 83 13.40 -9.39 -14.35
CA PRO A 83 14.70 -8.71 -14.35
C PRO A 83 15.21 -8.33 -15.75
N GLU A 84 14.72 -9.01 -16.78
CA GLU A 84 15.14 -8.90 -18.18
C GLU A 84 14.35 -7.88 -19.00
N GLN A 85 13.36 -7.20 -18.40
CA GLN A 85 12.62 -6.13 -19.08
C GLN A 85 13.17 -4.77 -18.64
N PRO A 86 14.17 -4.22 -19.34
CA PRO A 86 14.61 -2.85 -19.06
C PRO A 86 13.42 -1.93 -19.20
N GLN A 87 13.25 -1.04 -18.23
CA GLN A 87 12.31 0.08 -18.33
C GLN A 87 12.55 0.76 -19.68
N LEU A 88 11.49 0.88 -20.49
CA LEU A 88 11.57 1.53 -21.79
C LEU A 88 12.16 2.93 -21.58
N SER A 89 13.30 3.18 -22.21
CA SER A 89 13.86 4.52 -22.31
C SER A 89 12.83 5.42 -23.00
N MET A 90 12.54 6.57 -22.40
CA MET A 90 11.73 7.62 -23.03
C MET A 90 12.53 8.48 -24.01
N PHE A 91 13.72 8.01 -24.42
CA PHE A 91 14.63 8.63 -25.37
C PHE A 91 15.06 7.60 -26.41
#